data_AF-A0A4Q1F750-F1
#
_entry.id   AF-A0A4Q1F750-F1
#
_cell.length_a   1.000
_cell.length_b   1.000
_cell.length_c   1.000
_cell.angle_alpha   90.00
_cell.angle_beta   90.00
_cell.angle_gamma   90.00
#
_symmetry.space_group_name_H-M   'P 1'
#
loop_
_entity.id
_entity.type
_entity.pdbx_description
1 polymer ?
#
loop_
_entity_poly.entity_id
_entity_poly.type
_entity_poly.pdbx_seq_one_letter_code
_entity_poly.pdbx_strand_id
1 'polypeptide(L)'
;MFLEQGVKPENKFWKYLLGSVFIITASFVGQVPFTIAVFWKSFSDKTGFPTDNDAALKIFEPNLTLFLIMISFVFALAGVYFVIKYIHHQTMLSVTTGRKKVDWSRILFSFILWSVFSIASFSVLYFQAPEKFVWNFKLIPFLILVVIGGILIPIQTSTEEYVFRGYLMQGFANLAQNKWFPLMMTSLIFGFMHILNPEVTKMGYIIMVYYIGTGLFLGIITLMDDGMELALGFHAANNLVGALLVTSDWTVFQTHSVFIDLSEPSAGFDVIFPVVVVYPILLFIYSKKYNWTNWKEKLTGKINLTELSN
;
A
#
# COMPACT_ATOMS: atom_id res chain seq x y z
N MET A 1 -16.28 -17.59 -2.65
CA MET A 1 -16.09 -16.12 -2.59
C MET A 1 -14.89 -15.81 -1.71
N PHE A 2 -14.23 -14.67 -1.94
CA PHE A 2 -12.91 -14.33 -1.41
C PHE A 2 -12.83 -14.26 0.12
N LEU A 3 -13.81 -13.63 0.79
CA LEU A 3 -13.77 -13.50 2.25
C LEU A 3 -14.08 -14.83 2.95
N GLU A 4 -15.02 -15.57 2.38
CA GLU A 4 -15.52 -16.85 2.86
C GLU A 4 -14.39 -17.89 2.97
N GLN A 5 -13.33 -17.77 2.18
CA GLN A 5 -12.15 -18.65 2.26
C GLN A 5 -11.44 -18.59 3.63
N GLY A 6 -11.49 -17.44 4.31
CA GLY A 6 -10.89 -17.25 5.63
C GLY A 6 -11.82 -17.55 6.81
N VAL A 7 -13.13 -17.63 6.57
CA VAL A 7 -14.15 -17.82 7.62
C VAL A 7 -14.32 -19.30 7.91
N LYS A 8 -13.44 -19.83 8.76
CA LYS A 8 -13.46 -21.24 9.18
C LYS A 8 -13.47 -21.37 10.72
N PRO A 9 -14.12 -22.41 11.30
CA PRO A 9 -14.20 -22.59 12.76
C PRO A 9 -12.85 -22.56 13.48
N GLU A 10 -11.80 -23.07 12.84
CA GLU A 10 -10.42 -23.13 13.32
C GLU A 10 -9.68 -21.79 13.25
N ASN A 11 -10.13 -20.84 12.42
CA ASN A 11 -9.52 -19.53 12.20
C ASN A 11 -10.02 -18.48 13.19
N LYS A 12 -10.04 -18.78 14.50
CA LYS A 12 -10.49 -17.82 15.53
C LYS A 12 -9.78 -16.46 15.41
N PHE A 13 -10.51 -15.37 15.65
CA PHE A 13 -10.00 -14.00 15.48
C PHE A 13 -8.69 -13.72 16.25
N TRP A 14 -8.50 -14.30 17.44
CA TRP A 14 -7.25 -14.12 18.20
C TRP A 14 -6.01 -14.63 17.45
N LYS A 15 -6.15 -15.62 16.56
CA LYS A 15 -5.04 -16.08 15.69
C LYS A 15 -4.62 -14.98 14.71
N TYR A 16 -5.57 -14.15 14.27
CA TYR A 16 -5.28 -12.98 13.42
C TYR A 16 -4.48 -11.92 14.17
N LEU A 17 -4.77 -11.71 15.46
CA LEU A 17 -3.96 -10.82 16.32
C LEU A 17 -2.55 -11.39 16.52
N LEU A 18 -2.44 -12.68 16.84
CA LEU A 18 -1.14 -13.35 17.01
C LEU A 18 -0.30 -13.29 15.71
N GLY A 19 -0.89 -13.58 14.56
CA GLY A 19 -0.17 -13.50 13.30
C GLY A 19 0.17 -12.06 12.90
N SER A 20 -0.66 -11.07 13.26
CA SER A 20 -0.31 -9.65 13.08
C SER A 20 0.94 -9.27 13.89
N VAL A 21 1.01 -9.70 15.17
CA VAL A 21 2.22 -9.52 15.99
C VAL A 21 3.43 -10.18 15.32
N PHE A 22 3.28 -11.41 14.82
CA PHE A 22 4.36 -12.11 14.12
C PHE A 22 4.84 -11.36 12.86
N ILE A 23 3.92 -10.86 12.02
CA ILE A 23 4.26 -10.09 10.81
C ILE A 23 4.98 -8.79 11.18
N ILE A 24 4.51 -8.08 12.21
CA ILE A 24 5.16 -6.86 12.71
C ILE A 24 6.56 -7.18 13.22
N THR A 25 6.73 -8.25 14.00
CA THR A 25 8.06 -8.70 14.47
C THR A 25 8.98 -9.05 13.29
N ALA A 26 8.47 -9.73 12.26
CA ALA A 26 9.25 -10.02 11.05
C ALA A 26 9.70 -8.73 10.34
N SER A 27 8.81 -7.73 10.25
CA SER A 27 9.16 -6.40 9.73
C SER A 27 10.28 -5.74 10.55
N PHE A 28 10.21 -5.78 11.89
CA PHE A 28 11.26 -5.24 12.76
C PHE A 28 12.60 -5.96 12.59
N VAL A 29 12.60 -7.28 12.40
CA VAL A 29 13.82 -8.04 12.07
C VAL A 29 14.40 -7.54 10.75
N GLY A 30 13.55 -7.30 9.74
CA GLY A 30 13.98 -6.74 8.47
C GLY A 30 14.44 -5.27 8.54
N GLN A 31 14.12 -4.53 9.61
CA GLN A 31 14.62 -3.17 9.83
C GLN A 31 16.01 -3.15 10.50
N VAL A 32 16.47 -4.26 11.08
CA VAL A 32 17.79 -4.34 11.74
C VAL A 32 18.95 -3.85 10.85
N PRO A 33 19.04 -4.21 9.55
CA PRO A 33 20.09 -3.69 8.67
C PRO A 33 20.12 -2.16 8.59
N PHE A 34 18.94 -1.52 8.49
CA PHE A 34 18.84 -0.06 8.48
C PHE A 34 19.35 0.53 9.81
N THR A 35 18.87 0.02 10.95
CA THR A 35 19.28 0.51 12.27
C THR A 35 20.79 0.37 12.50
N ILE A 36 21.38 -0.77 12.11
CA ILE A 36 22.84 -0.99 12.19
C ILE A 36 23.58 0.00 11.31
N ALA A 37 23.10 0.23 10.08
CA ALA A 37 23.71 1.19 9.17
C ALA A 37 23.70 2.60 9.77
N VAL A 38 22.54 3.06 10.27
CA VAL A 38 22.39 4.40 10.90
C VAL A 38 23.36 4.55 12.09
N PHE A 39 23.44 3.54 12.95
CA PHE A 39 24.36 3.53 14.08
C PHE A 39 25.82 3.62 13.64
N TRP A 40 26.22 2.79 12.68
CA TRP A 40 27.59 2.77 12.15
C TRP A 40 27.97 4.11 11.52
N LYS A 41 27.07 4.70 10.71
CA LYS A 41 27.27 5.99 10.05
C LYS A 41 27.46 7.12 11.07
N SER A 42 26.56 7.19 12.06
CA SER A 42 26.63 8.21 13.13
C SER A 42 27.92 8.09 13.93
N PHE A 43 28.31 6.86 14.27
CA PHE A 43 29.57 6.59 14.99
C PHE A 43 30.81 6.95 14.16
N SER A 44 30.86 6.54 12.89
CA SER A 44 31.97 6.80 11.97
C SER A 44 32.17 8.29 11.70
N ASP A 45 31.07 9.02 11.48
CA ASP A 45 31.10 10.45 11.16
C ASP A 45 31.22 11.33 12.42
N LYS A 46 31.18 10.73 13.62
CA LYS A 46 31.16 11.43 14.92
C LYS A 46 30.02 12.44 15.05
N THR A 47 28.90 12.15 14.42
CA THR A 47 27.66 12.94 14.51
C THR A 47 26.74 12.36 15.58
N GLY A 48 25.83 13.19 16.11
CA GLY A 48 24.76 12.69 16.98
C GLY A 48 23.87 11.68 16.25
N PHE A 49 23.31 10.71 17.00
CA PHE A 49 22.32 9.79 16.45
C PHE A 49 21.03 10.56 16.08
N PRO A 50 20.35 10.25 14.96
CA PRO A 50 19.10 10.90 14.60
C PRO A 50 18.05 10.82 15.71
N THR A 51 17.44 11.95 16.03
CA THR A 51 16.45 12.06 17.12
C THR A 51 15.01 11.82 16.67
N ASP A 52 14.77 11.77 15.35
CA ASP A 52 13.47 11.54 14.75
C ASP A 52 13.60 10.73 13.44
N ASN A 53 12.45 10.28 12.94
CA ASN A 53 12.37 9.44 11.74
C ASN A 53 12.85 10.19 10.48
N ASP A 54 12.53 11.48 10.33
CA ASP A 54 12.90 12.26 9.14
C ASP A 54 14.42 12.37 9.00
N ALA A 55 15.09 12.69 10.10
CA ALA A 55 16.55 12.74 10.18
C ALA A 55 17.19 11.37 9.89
N ALA A 56 16.58 10.27 10.35
CA ALA A 56 17.07 8.92 10.07
C ALA A 56 16.94 8.55 8.58
N LEU A 57 15.84 8.93 7.92
CA LEU A 57 15.61 8.67 6.49
C LEU A 57 16.59 9.45 5.59
N LYS A 58 17.03 10.63 6.03
CA LYS A 58 17.91 11.53 5.26
C LYS A 58 19.40 11.31 5.49
N ILE A 59 19.79 10.40 6.38
CA ILE A 59 21.21 10.18 6.73
C ILE A 59 22.02 9.52 5.59
N PHE A 60 21.36 8.76 4.71
CA PHE A 60 21.98 8.10 3.56
C PHE A 60 21.53 8.72 2.25
N GLU A 61 22.28 8.37 1.20
CA GLU A 61 21.87 8.63 -0.17
C GLU A 61 20.52 7.93 -0.46
N PRO A 62 19.57 8.61 -1.16
CA PRO A 62 18.22 8.14 -1.44
C PRO A 62 18.05 6.66 -1.81
N ASN A 63 18.84 6.14 -2.75
CA ASN A 63 18.70 4.75 -3.20
C ASN A 63 19.10 3.75 -2.10
N LEU A 64 20.13 4.06 -1.31
CA LEU A 64 20.52 3.24 -0.17
C LEU A 64 19.47 3.29 0.94
N THR A 65 18.94 4.47 1.27
CA THR A 65 17.81 4.61 2.21
C THR A 65 16.62 3.76 1.77
N LEU A 66 16.18 3.92 0.51
CA LEU A 66 15.06 3.17 -0.05
C LEU A 66 15.30 1.67 0.06
N PHE A 67 16.47 1.17 -0.36
CA PHE A 67 16.81 -0.24 -0.27
C PHE A 67 16.72 -0.79 1.15
N LEU A 68 17.36 -0.11 2.11
CA LEU A 68 17.43 -0.56 3.51
C LEU A 68 16.07 -0.56 4.21
N ILE A 69 15.18 0.36 3.86
CA ILE A 69 13.82 0.38 4.41
C ILE A 69 12.97 -0.69 3.75
N MET A 70 13.03 -0.78 2.42
CA MET A 70 12.17 -1.69 1.67
C MET A 70 12.46 -3.16 1.96
N ILE A 71 13.68 -3.51 2.40
CA ILE A 71 14.01 -4.88 2.81
C ILE A 71 13.12 -5.36 3.97
N SER A 72 12.64 -4.45 4.84
CA SER A 72 11.73 -4.81 5.93
C SER A 72 10.43 -5.44 5.43
N PHE A 73 9.94 -5.01 4.26
CA PHE A 73 8.74 -5.57 3.64
C PHE A 73 8.96 -6.97 3.04
N VAL A 74 10.20 -7.32 2.69
CA VAL A 74 10.56 -8.70 2.27
C VAL A 74 10.40 -9.65 3.46
N PHE A 75 10.89 -9.25 4.63
CA PHE A 75 10.72 -10.03 5.86
C PHE A 75 9.26 -10.09 6.30
N ALA A 76 8.53 -8.97 6.22
CA ALA A 76 7.11 -8.94 6.52
C ALA A 76 6.31 -9.85 5.55
N LEU A 77 6.65 -9.90 4.25
CA LEU A 77 6.03 -10.82 3.29
C LEU A 77 6.29 -12.28 3.65
N ALA A 78 7.52 -12.61 4.06
CA ALA A 78 7.85 -13.94 4.56
C ALA A 78 7.03 -14.27 5.82
N GLY A 79 6.83 -13.29 6.70
CA GLY A 79 5.96 -13.38 7.86
C GLY A 79 4.51 -13.67 7.49
N VAL A 80 3.96 -12.93 6.52
CA VAL A 80 2.62 -13.14 5.96
C VAL A 80 2.48 -14.58 5.44
N TYR A 81 3.42 -15.04 4.59
CA TYR A 81 3.42 -16.40 4.07
C TYR A 81 3.45 -17.45 5.18
N PHE A 82 4.30 -17.26 6.18
CA PHE A 82 4.40 -18.17 7.33
C PHE A 82 3.08 -18.26 8.10
N VAL A 83 2.50 -17.11 8.44
CA VAL A 83 1.24 -17.02 9.19
C VAL A 83 0.10 -17.70 8.42
N ILE A 84 -0.06 -17.38 7.14
CA ILE A 84 -1.11 -17.97 6.30
C ILE A 84 -0.97 -19.48 6.21
N LYS A 85 0.24 -19.98 5.95
CA LYS A 85 0.49 -21.41 5.72
C LYS A 85 0.42 -22.23 7.01
N TYR A 86 1.05 -21.75 8.09
CA TYR A 86 1.27 -22.56 9.28
C TYR A 86 0.32 -22.26 10.45
N ILE A 87 -0.19 -21.03 10.58
CA ILE A 87 -1.15 -20.68 11.65
C ILE A 87 -2.59 -20.88 11.19
N HIS A 88 -2.88 -20.48 9.94
CA HIS A 88 -4.24 -20.51 9.38
C HIS A 88 -4.50 -21.69 8.45
N HIS A 89 -3.46 -22.47 8.10
CA HIS A 89 -3.55 -23.60 7.17
C HIS A 89 -4.28 -23.23 5.86
N GLN A 90 -4.00 -22.03 5.38
CA GLN A 90 -4.52 -21.47 4.14
C GLN A 90 -3.44 -21.42 3.07
N THR A 91 -3.86 -21.17 1.84
CA THR A 91 -2.94 -20.96 0.72
C THR A 91 -2.77 -19.46 0.47
N MET A 92 -1.66 -19.04 -0.13
CA MET A 92 -1.55 -17.65 -0.59
C MET A 92 -2.67 -17.30 -1.56
N LEU A 93 -3.03 -18.23 -2.45
CA LEU A 93 -4.12 -18.04 -3.39
C LEU A 93 -5.45 -17.70 -2.68
N SER A 94 -5.75 -18.41 -1.58
CA SER A 94 -6.99 -18.20 -0.83
C SER A 94 -7.02 -16.91 -0.03
N VAL A 95 -5.92 -16.16 0.05
CA VAL A 95 -5.91 -14.79 0.57
C VAL A 95 -5.65 -13.76 -0.51
N THR A 96 -5.38 -14.17 -1.76
CA THR A 96 -5.28 -13.27 -2.91
C THR A 96 -6.62 -13.13 -3.62
N THR A 97 -7.35 -14.23 -3.84
CA THR A 97 -8.48 -14.24 -4.78
C THR A 97 -9.45 -15.40 -4.56
N GLY A 98 -10.73 -15.15 -4.82
CA GLY A 98 -11.77 -16.17 -4.90
C GLY A 98 -11.69 -17.05 -6.16
N ARG A 99 -10.81 -16.72 -7.10
CA ARG A 99 -10.63 -17.40 -8.39
C ARG A 99 -9.74 -18.66 -8.28
N LYS A 100 -9.77 -19.49 -9.32
CA LYS A 100 -8.92 -20.70 -9.44
C LYS A 100 -7.42 -20.40 -9.55
N LYS A 101 -7.05 -19.19 -9.97
CA LYS A 101 -5.67 -18.70 -10.10
C LYS A 101 -5.66 -17.18 -10.07
N VAL A 102 -4.51 -16.60 -9.75
CA VAL A 102 -4.29 -15.16 -9.84
C VAL A 102 -4.49 -14.70 -11.28
N ASP A 103 -5.31 -13.67 -11.46
CA ASP A 103 -5.57 -13.06 -12.76
C ASP A 103 -4.63 -11.86 -12.97
N TRP A 104 -3.46 -12.14 -13.55
CA TRP A 104 -2.44 -11.14 -13.85
C TRP A 104 -2.93 -10.04 -14.81
N SER A 105 -3.96 -10.30 -15.61
CA SER A 105 -4.52 -9.28 -16.51
C SER A 105 -5.17 -8.14 -15.75
N ARG A 106 -5.73 -8.42 -14.56
CA ARG A 106 -6.32 -7.41 -13.66
C ARG A 106 -5.27 -6.55 -13.00
N ILE A 107 -4.20 -7.18 -12.51
CA ILE A 107 -3.04 -6.47 -11.96
C ILE A 107 -2.48 -5.51 -13.02
N LEU A 108 -2.20 -6.03 -14.23
CA LEU A 108 -1.63 -5.23 -15.31
C LEU A 108 -2.58 -4.12 -15.78
N PHE A 109 -3.88 -4.41 -15.92
CA PHE A 109 -4.87 -3.42 -16.31
C PHE A 109 -4.95 -2.27 -15.31
N SER A 110 -5.05 -2.59 -14.01
CA SER A 110 -5.12 -1.61 -12.94
C SER A 110 -3.83 -0.77 -12.86
N PHE A 111 -2.67 -1.44 -12.98
CA PHE A 111 -1.36 -0.80 -12.99
C PHE A 111 -1.22 0.20 -14.14
N ILE A 112 -1.53 -0.21 -15.37
CA ILE A 112 -1.43 0.66 -16.55
C ILE A 112 -2.41 1.82 -16.45
N LEU A 113 -3.68 1.54 -16.08
CA LEU A 113 -4.71 2.57 -15.96
C LEU A 113 -4.28 3.68 -14.99
N TRP A 114 -3.82 3.29 -13.80
CA TRP A 114 -3.37 4.25 -12.81
C TRP A 114 -2.07 4.94 -13.19
N SER A 115 -1.12 4.23 -13.81
CA SER A 115 0.13 4.85 -14.26
C SER A 115 -0.13 5.94 -15.30
N VAL A 116 -0.98 5.66 -16.29
CA VAL A 116 -1.37 6.65 -17.32
C VAL A 116 -2.08 7.84 -16.67
N PHE A 117 -3.03 7.59 -15.75
CA PHE A 117 -3.73 8.66 -15.05
C PHE A 117 -2.78 9.55 -14.23
N SER A 118 -1.86 8.95 -13.47
CA SER A 118 -0.89 9.66 -12.63
C SER A 118 0.10 10.48 -13.45
N ILE A 119 0.65 9.92 -14.53
CA ILE A 119 1.55 10.64 -15.44
C ILE A 119 0.83 11.80 -16.14
N ALA A 120 -0.41 11.58 -16.60
CA ALA A 120 -1.21 12.62 -17.23
C ALA A 120 -1.55 13.75 -16.23
N SER A 121 -1.96 13.39 -15.02
CA SER A 121 -2.27 14.36 -13.95
C SER A 121 -1.05 15.19 -13.57
N PHE A 122 0.10 14.54 -13.38
CA PHE A 122 1.37 15.24 -13.16
C PHE A 122 1.72 16.16 -14.33
N SER A 123 1.55 15.70 -15.58
CA SER A 123 1.85 16.52 -16.76
C SER A 123 0.99 17.79 -16.80
N VAL A 124 -0.30 17.70 -16.45
CA VAL A 124 -1.19 18.86 -16.34
C VAL A 124 -0.67 19.83 -15.29
N LEU A 125 -0.31 19.36 -14.10
CA LEU A 125 0.24 20.20 -13.03
C LEU A 125 1.56 20.87 -13.45
N TYR A 126 2.46 20.09 -14.06
CA TYR A 126 3.74 20.58 -14.57
C TYR A 126 3.57 21.69 -15.62
N PHE A 127 2.66 21.53 -16.58
CA PHE A 127 2.43 22.56 -17.60
C PHE A 127 1.67 23.79 -17.09
N GLN A 128 0.92 23.67 -15.99
CA GLN A 128 0.24 24.81 -15.36
C GLN A 128 1.19 25.69 -14.54
N ALA A 129 2.19 25.09 -13.88
CA ALA A 129 3.13 25.79 -13.02
C ALA A 129 4.55 25.18 -13.11
N PRO A 130 5.20 25.23 -14.28
CA PRO A 130 6.49 24.56 -14.50
C PRO A 130 7.59 25.09 -13.57
N GLU A 131 7.50 26.34 -13.13
CA GLU A 131 8.41 26.98 -12.19
C GLU A 131 8.46 26.31 -10.81
N LYS A 132 7.44 25.51 -10.46
CA LYS A 132 7.41 24.74 -9.20
C LYS A 132 8.16 23.42 -9.28
N PHE A 133 8.61 23.01 -10.46
CA PHE A 133 9.26 21.71 -10.67
C PHE A 133 10.67 21.88 -11.19
N VAL A 134 11.61 21.14 -10.61
CA VAL A 134 13.01 21.10 -11.04
C VAL A 134 13.30 19.78 -11.71
N TRP A 135 13.93 19.83 -12.88
CA TRP A 135 14.46 18.65 -13.55
C TRP A 135 15.65 18.07 -12.76
N ASN A 136 15.49 16.86 -12.23
CA ASN A 136 16.44 16.18 -11.34
C ASN A 136 17.10 14.94 -11.97
N PHE A 137 16.75 14.61 -13.22
CA PHE A 137 17.17 13.35 -13.84
C PHE A 137 18.70 13.20 -13.92
N LYS A 138 19.22 12.19 -13.22
CA LYS A 138 20.61 11.72 -13.30
C LYS A 138 20.58 10.26 -13.70
N LEU A 139 21.10 9.93 -14.89
CA LEU A 139 20.92 8.60 -15.49
C LEU A 139 21.32 7.45 -14.56
N ILE A 140 22.53 7.48 -13.98
CA ILE A 140 23.03 6.38 -13.14
C ILE A 140 22.18 6.22 -11.86
N PRO A 141 21.99 7.26 -11.01
CA PRO A 141 21.11 7.15 -9.84
C PRO A 141 19.67 6.75 -10.19
N PHE A 142 19.13 7.25 -11.30
CA PHE A 142 17.78 6.90 -11.75
C PHE A 142 17.68 5.43 -12.18
N LEU A 143 18.65 4.89 -12.91
CA LEU A 143 18.64 3.46 -13.29
C LEU A 143 18.73 2.55 -12.06
N ILE A 144 19.51 2.94 -11.05
CA ILE A 144 19.55 2.23 -9.77
C ILE A 144 18.17 2.28 -9.09
N LEU A 145 17.53 3.45 -9.07
CA LEU A 145 16.16 3.61 -8.54
C LEU A 145 15.15 2.74 -9.30
N VAL A 146 15.23 2.66 -10.63
CA VAL A 146 14.35 1.79 -11.45
C VAL A 146 14.51 0.33 -11.06
N VAL A 147 15.73 -0.15 -10.83
CA VAL A 147 15.99 -1.54 -10.43
C VAL A 147 15.49 -1.80 -9.00
N ILE A 148 15.87 -0.95 -8.04
CA ILE A 148 15.49 -1.11 -6.64
C ILE A 148 13.98 -0.95 -6.48
N GLY A 149 13.43 0.17 -6.97
CA GLY A 149 12.00 0.48 -6.90
C GLY A 149 11.15 -0.52 -7.68
N GLY A 150 11.56 -0.91 -8.89
CA GLY A 150 10.83 -1.86 -9.72
C GLY A 150 10.71 -3.27 -9.11
N ILE A 151 11.59 -3.64 -8.17
CA ILE A 151 11.53 -4.92 -7.45
C ILE A 151 10.88 -4.73 -6.09
N LEU A 152 11.37 -3.80 -5.29
CA LEU A 152 11.03 -3.71 -3.88
C LEU A 152 9.72 -2.97 -3.60
N ILE A 153 9.32 -1.99 -4.42
CA ILE A 153 8.03 -1.30 -4.24
C ILE A 153 6.85 -2.24 -4.53
N PRO A 154 6.86 -3.07 -5.59
CA PRO A 154 5.85 -4.12 -5.75
C PRO A 154 5.80 -5.11 -4.59
N ILE A 155 6.94 -5.45 -3.98
CA ILE A 155 6.96 -6.29 -2.77
C ILE A 155 6.32 -5.55 -1.59
N GLN A 156 6.70 -4.30 -1.33
CA GLN A 156 6.14 -3.47 -0.27
C GLN A 156 4.62 -3.33 -0.38
N THR A 157 4.14 -2.86 -1.53
CA THR A 157 2.70 -2.70 -1.79
C THR A 157 1.96 -4.04 -1.72
N SER A 158 2.54 -5.12 -2.24
CA SER A 158 1.94 -6.46 -2.12
C SER A 158 1.82 -6.91 -0.67
N THR A 159 2.87 -6.71 0.14
CA THR A 159 2.85 -7.03 1.57
C THR A 159 1.71 -6.29 2.27
N GLU A 160 1.54 -5.00 2.01
CA GLU A 160 0.44 -4.23 2.57
C GLU A 160 -0.92 -4.76 2.11
N GLU A 161 -1.12 -5.03 0.82
CA GLU A 161 -2.39 -5.61 0.34
C GLU A 161 -2.64 -7.00 0.94
N TYR A 162 -1.62 -7.84 1.09
CA TYR A 162 -1.79 -9.13 1.76
C TYR A 162 -2.13 -8.98 3.25
N VAL A 163 -1.56 -8.00 3.96
CA VAL A 163 -1.89 -7.73 5.36
C VAL A 163 -3.31 -7.19 5.48
N PHE A 164 -3.66 -6.15 4.72
CA PHE A 164 -4.92 -5.44 4.90
C PHE A 164 -6.08 -6.11 4.18
N ARG A 165 -5.95 -6.44 2.90
CA ARG A 165 -7.04 -6.93 2.03
C ARG A 165 -7.16 -8.44 2.06
N GLY A 166 -6.05 -9.15 2.27
CA GLY A 166 -6.05 -10.60 2.46
C GLY A 166 -6.32 -10.99 3.90
N TYR A 167 -5.29 -10.82 4.74
CA TYR A 167 -5.21 -11.38 6.08
C TYR A 167 -6.22 -10.75 7.06
N LEU A 168 -6.11 -9.45 7.32
CA LEU A 168 -6.96 -8.75 8.28
C LEU A 168 -8.41 -8.67 7.80
N MET A 169 -8.65 -8.49 6.50
CA MET A 169 -10.01 -8.45 5.96
C MET A 169 -10.74 -9.78 6.20
N GLN A 170 -10.09 -10.91 5.97
CA GLN A 170 -10.65 -12.22 6.33
C GLN A 170 -10.81 -12.40 7.84
N GLY A 171 -9.85 -11.92 8.65
CA GLY A 171 -9.94 -11.98 10.10
C GLY A 171 -11.17 -11.23 10.65
N PHE A 172 -11.38 -10.00 10.21
CA PHE A 172 -12.54 -9.20 10.58
C PHE A 172 -13.85 -9.75 10.01
N ALA A 173 -13.83 -10.35 8.81
CA ALA A 173 -14.98 -11.05 8.26
C ALA A 173 -15.36 -12.25 9.16
N ASN A 174 -14.36 -12.99 9.66
CA ASN A 174 -14.59 -14.10 10.58
C ASN A 174 -15.10 -13.63 11.96
N LEU A 175 -14.69 -12.45 12.42
CA LEU A 175 -15.18 -11.87 13.67
C LEU A 175 -16.64 -11.41 13.56
N ALA A 176 -16.96 -10.62 12.54
CA ALA A 176 -18.23 -9.90 12.44
C ALA A 176 -19.29 -10.58 11.57
N GLN A 177 -18.91 -11.61 10.81
CA GLN A 177 -19.78 -12.40 9.93
C GLN A 177 -20.56 -11.52 8.93
N ASN A 178 -19.97 -10.40 8.52
CA ASN A 178 -20.48 -9.48 7.51
C ASN A 178 -19.33 -8.83 6.73
N LYS A 179 -19.66 -8.11 5.65
CA LYS A 179 -18.66 -7.53 4.73
C LYS A 179 -18.34 -6.05 4.99
N TRP A 180 -19.23 -5.31 5.65
CA TRP A 180 -19.00 -3.87 5.88
C TRP A 180 -17.95 -3.64 6.98
N PHE A 181 -17.95 -4.47 8.02
CA PHE A 181 -17.02 -4.36 9.13
C PHE A 181 -15.55 -4.59 8.70
N PRO A 182 -15.19 -5.68 8.00
CA PRO A 182 -13.83 -5.85 7.49
C PRO A 182 -13.40 -4.76 6.50
N LEU A 183 -14.33 -4.26 5.67
CA LEU A 183 -14.06 -3.12 4.78
C LEU A 183 -13.65 -1.88 5.58
N MET A 184 -14.48 -1.47 6.54
CA MET A 184 -14.22 -0.25 7.31
C MET A 184 -12.99 -0.38 8.20
N MET A 185 -12.83 -1.50 8.91
CA MET A 185 -11.72 -1.68 9.84
C MET A 185 -10.36 -1.69 9.14
N THR A 186 -10.23 -2.41 8.03
CA THR A 186 -8.96 -2.46 7.30
C THR A 186 -8.61 -1.10 6.68
N SER A 187 -9.62 -0.35 6.21
CA SER A 187 -9.44 1.01 5.67
C SER A 187 -8.98 2.01 6.73
N LEU A 188 -9.57 1.96 7.93
CA LEU A 188 -9.16 2.81 9.05
C LEU A 188 -7.76 2.48 9.53
N ILE A 189 -7.46 1.20 9.75
CA ILE A 189 -6.12 0.77 10.20
C ILE A 189 -5.07 1.16 9.17
N PHE A 190 -5.33 0.91 7.87
CA PHE A 190 -4.43 1.33 6.78
C PHE A 190 -4.16 2.84 6.84
N GLY A 191 -5.19 3.65 6.97
CA GLY A 191 -5.03 5.10 7.11
C GLY A 191 -4.20 5.49 8.34
N PHE A 192 -4.52 4.95 9.51
CA PHE A 192 -3.83 5.27 10.76
C PHE A 192 -2.37 4.83 10.81
N MET A 193 -1.95 3.82 10.03
CA MET A 193 -0.54 3.47 9.89
C MET A 193 0.32 4.63 9.37
N HIS A 194 -0.30 5.59 8.67
CA HIS A 194 0.37 6.74 8.07
C HIS A 194 0.30 8.00 8.95
N ILE A 195 -0.25 7.93 10.17
CA ILE A 195 -0.44 9.11 11.03
C ILE A 195 0.87 9.77 11.45
N LEU A 196 1.98 9.02 11.46
CA LEU A 196 3.32 9.49 11.83
C LEU A 196 4.16 9.92 10.63
N ASN A 197 3.57 9.97 9.44
CA ASN A 197 4.27 10.38 8.22
C ASN A 197 4.62 11.88 8.26
N PRO A 198 5.78 12.29 7.69
CA PRO A 198 6.17 13.71 7.58
C PRO A 198 5.08 14.59 6.95
N GLU A 199 4.33 14.04 6.00
CA GLU A 199 3.22 14.68 5.30
C GLU A 199 2.11 15.12 6.26
N VAL A 200 1.83 14.36 7.33
CA VAL A 200 0.82 14.73 8.35
C VAL A 200 1.29 15.92 9.18
N THR A 201 2.58 15.97 9.50
CA THR A 201 3.18 17.11 10.22
C THR A 201 3.11 18.39 9.36
N LYS A 202 3.21 18.26 8.05
CA LYS A 202 3.25 19.39 7.10
C LYS A 202 1.86 19.87 6.66
N MET A 203 0.96 18.94 6.36
CA MET A 203 -0.39 19.22 5.86
C MET A 203 -1.48 19.18 6.95
N GLY A 204 -1.15 18.70 8.14
CA GLY A 204 -2.12 18.44 9.20
C GLY A 204 -2.96 17.19 8.93
N TYR A 205 -3.89 16.91 9.85
CA TYR A 205 -4.69 15.67 9.83
C TYR A 205 -5.66 15.54 8.64
N ILE A 206 -5.87 16.58 7.84
CA ILE A 206 -6.76 16.48 6.67
C ILE A 206 -6.24 15.49 5.64
N ILE A 207 -4.92 15.26 5.53
CA ILE A 207 -4.34 14.23 4.64
C ILE A 207 -4.81 12.81 5.01
N MET A 208 -5.29 12.60 6.25
CA MET A 208 -5.89 11.32 6.64
C MET A 208 -7.14 10.99 5.82
N VAL A 209 -7.84 11.98 5.26
CA VAL A 209 -8.93 11.76 4.30
C VAL A 209 -8.42 11.01 3.07
N TYR A 210 -7.24 11.39 2.56
CA TYR A 210 -6.59 10.67 1.47
C TYR A 210 -6.17 9.27 1.89
N TYR A 211 -5.44 9.10 3.00
CA TYR A 211 -4.97 7.77 3.42
C TYR A 211 -6.11 6.78 3.73
N ILE A 212 -7.13 7.22 4.49
CA ILE A 212 -8.32 6.39 4.78
C ILE A 212 -9.15 6.19 3.50
N GLY A 213 -9.28 7.22 2.66
CA GLY A 213 -10.02 7.17 1.40
C GLY A 213 -9.41 6.17 0.40
N THR A 214 -8.09 6.18 0.25
CA THR A 214 -7.34 5.15 -0.51
C THR A 214 -7.51 3.78 0.13
N GLY A 215 -7.44 3.71 1.46
CA GLY A 215 -7.77 2.54 2.25
C GLY A 215 -9.11 1.90 1.84
N LEU A 216 -10.14 2.72 1.81
CA LEU A 216 -11.52 2.38 1.49
C LEU A 216 -11.69 2.00 0.01
N PHE A 217 -11.11 2.79 -0.90
CA PHE A 217 -11.16 2.51 -2.33
C PHE A 217 -10.57 1.13 -2.67
N LEU A 218 -9.37 0.84 -2.15
CA LEU A 218 -8.71 -0.44 -2.33
C LEU A 218 -9.53 -1.59 -1.71
N GLY A 219 -10.14 -1.37 -0.55
CA GLY A 219 -11.03 -2.35 0.06
C GLY A 219 -12.30 -2.61 -0.78
N ILE A 220 -12.91 -1.56 -1.34
CA ILE A 220 -14.10 -1.69 -2.20
C ILE A 220 -13.76 -2.51 -3.45
N ILE A 221 -12.68 -2.19 -4.15
CA ILE A 221 -12.31 -2.94 -5.36
C ILE A 221 -11.97 -4.39 -5.02
N THR A 222 -11.37 -4.69 -3.86
CA THR A 222 -11.13 -6.08 -3.43
C THR A 222 -12.43 -6.85 -3.25
N LEU A 223 -13.42 -6.28 -2.55
CA LEU A 223 -14.69 -6.96 -2.29
C LEU A 223 -15.55 -7.10 -3.54
N MET A 224 -15.65 -6.04 -4.34
CA MET A 224 -16.40 -6.05 -5.58
C MET A 224 -15.80 -7.04 -6.58
N ASP A 225 -14.47 -7.11 -6.65
CA ASP A 225 -13.77 -7.98 -7.58
C ASP A 225 -13.58 -9.43 -7.10
N ASP A 226 -13.96 -9.75 -5.87
CA ASP A 226 -13.71 -11.07 -5.26
C ASP A 226 -12.22 -11.45 -5.26
N GLY A 227 -11.33 -10.48 -5.03
CA GLY A 227 -9.88 -10.66 -4.98
C GLY A 227 -9.11 -9.33 -5.05
N MET A 228 -7.87 -9.33 -4.57
CA MET A 228 -7.05 -8.10 -4.44
C MET A 228 -6.27 -7.72 -5.70
N GLU A 229 -6.42 -8.42 -6.83
CA GLU A 229 -5.58 -8.20 -8.02
C GLU A 229 -5.63 -6.75 -8.54
N LEU A 230 -6.79 -6.11 -8.54
CA LEU A 230 -6.89 -4.70 -8.93
C LEU A 230 -6.20 -3.76 -7.92
N ALA A 231 -6.27 -4.09 -6.62
CA ALA A 231 -5.60 -3.34 -5.56
C ALA A 231 -4.09 -3.46 -5.66
N LEU A 232 -3.56 -4.66 -5.91
CA LEU A 232 -2.13 -4.90 -6.16
C LEU A 232 -1.61 -4.03 -7.32
N GLY A 233 -2.31 -4.04 -8.46
CA GLY A 233 -1.91 -3.26 -9.62
C GLY A 233 -1.96 -1.76 -9.39
N PHE A 234 -3.04 -1.26 -8.77
CA PHE A 234 -3.21 0.16 -8.46
C PHE A 234 -2.13 0.64 -7.49
N HIS A 235 -1.94 -0.08 -6.37
CA HIS A 235 -1.03 0.34 -5.30
C HIS A 235 0.42 0.31 -5.79
N ALA A 236 0.83 -0.75 -6.51
CA ALA A 236 2.15 -0.81 -7.12
C ALA A 236 2.38 0.35 -8.10
N ALA A 237 1.40 0.67 -8.95
CA ALA A 237 1.50 1.83 -9.85
C ALA A 237 1.60 3.15 -9.08
N ASN A 238 0.79 3.33 -8.03
CA ASN A 238 0.77 4.55 -7.24
C ASN A 238 2.16 4.86 -6.67
N ASN A 239 2.76 3.87 -6.02
CA ASN A 239 4.02 4.07 -5.32
C ASN A 239 5.21 4.07 -6.28
N LEU A 240 5.21 3.21 -7.31
CA LEU A 240 6.31 3.14 -8.27
C LEU A 240 6.35 4.37 -9.19
N VAL A 241 5.20 4.81 -9.71
CA VAL A 241 5.13 6.02 -10.54
C VAL A 241 5.46 7.25 -9.69
N GLY A 242 4.94 7.35 -8.46
CA GLY A 242 5.32 8.40 -7.53
C GLY A 242 6.84 8.44 -7.33
N ALA A 243 7.44 7.32 -6.92
CA ALA A 243 8.88 7.22 -6.66
C ALA A 243 9.75 7.56 -7.88
N LEU A 244 9.33 7.21 -9.10
CA LEU A 244 10.11 7.45 -10.32
C LEU A 244 9.89 8.85 -10.90
N LEU A 245 8.68 9.39 -10.80
CA LEU A 245 8.30 10.60 -11.54
C LEU A 245 8.64 11.87 -10.76
N VAL A 246 8.25 11.96 -9.50
CA VAL A 246 8.34 13.20 -8.72
C VAL A 246 8.58 12.94 -7.23
N THR A 247 9.47 13.73 -6.62
CA THR A 247 9.78 13.68 -5.17
C THR A 247 9.70 15.08 -4.57
N SER A 248 9.56 15.19 -3.25
CA SER A 248 9.65 16.47 -2.53
C SER A 248 10.50 16.32 -1.28
N ASP A 249 10.90 17.43 -0.66
CA ASP A 249 11.70 17.41 0.59
C ASP A 249 10.87 17.03 1.84
N TRP A 250 9.55 17.10 1.72
CA TRP A 250 8.57 16.80 2.76
C TRP A 250 7.89 15.42 2.61
N THR A 251 8.24 14.63 1.59
CA THR A 251 7.72 13.25 1.42
C THR A 251 8.54 12.23 2.18
N VAL A 252 7.89 11.16 2.67
CA VAL A 252 8.56 10.07 3.41
C VAL A 252 9.66 9.39 2.60
N PHE A 253 9.44 9.20 1.30
CA PHE A 253 10.46 8.72 0.37
C PHE A 253 10.98 9.89 -0.44
N GLN A 254 12.28 10.13 -0.33
CA GLN A 254 13.02 10.97 -1.26
C GLN A 254 13.79 10.07 -2.21
N THR A 255 13.65 10.29 -3.52
CA THR A 255 14.22 9.42 -4.54
C THR A 255 14.98 10.22 -5.60
N HIS A 256 15.77 9.53 -6.44
CA HIS A 256 16.30 10.12 -7.67
C HIS A 256 15.23 10.16 -8.78
N SER A 257 14.03 10.66 -8.46
CA SER A 257 12.95 10.85 -9.42
C SER A 257 13.35 11.82 -10.55
N VAL A 258 12.59 11.79 -11.64
CA VAL A 258 12.80 12.68 -12.79
C VAL A 258 12.65 14.16 -12.38
N PHE A 259 11.67 14.47 -11.54
CA PHE A 259 11.38 15.82 -11.07
C PHE A 259 11.46 15.94 -9.56
N ILE A 260 11.80 17.14 -9.08
CA ILE A 260 11.59 17.58 -7.70
C ILE A 260 10.47 18.61 -7.70
N ASP A 261 9.47 18.43 -6.83
CA ASP A 261 8.42 19.40 -6.57
C ASP A 261 8.83 20.32 -5.41
N LEU A 262 8.86 21.63 -5.68
CA LEU A 262 9.20 22.70 -4.73
C LEU A 262 7.96 23.36 -4.12
N SER A 263 6.77 22.84 -4.41
CA SER A 263 5.52 23.38 -3.89
C SER A 263 5.43 23.22 -2.38
N GLU A 264 4.92 24.26 -1.72
CA GLU A 264 4.51 24.16 -0.33
C GLU A 264 3.37 23.15 -0.20
N PRO A 265 3.46 22.19 0.74
CA PRO A 265 2.46 21.14 0.89
C PRO A 265 1.10 21.76 1.23
N SER A 266 0.11 21.51 0.38
CA SER A 266 -1.24 22.07 0.50
C SER A 266 -2.24 20.97 0.85
N ALA A 267 -3.04 21.23 1.88
CA ALA A 267 -3.92 20.25 2.49
C ALA A 267 -5.39 20.40 2.04
N GLY A 268 -5.59 20.92 0.82
CA GLY A 268 -6.89 21.32 0.29
C GLY A 268 -7.40 20.39 -0.82
N PHE A 269 -7.49 20.94 -2.03
CA PHE A 269 -8.07 20.26 -3.18
C PHE A 269 -7.34 18.95 -3.52
N ASP A 270 -6.01 18.92 -3.42
CA ASP A 270 -5.17 17.79 -3.81
C ASP A 270 -5.41 16.53 -2.96
N VAL A 271 -5.88 16.70 -1.73
CA VAL A 271 -6.21 15.60 -0.80
C VAL A 271 -7.64 15.08 -1.05
N ILE A 272 -8.59 15.98 -1.30
CA ILE A 272 -10.02 15.66 -1.38
C ILE A 272 -10.41 15.17 -2.78
N PHE A 273 -9.84 15.77 -3.82
CA PHE A 273 -10.19 15.50 -5.21
C PHE A 273 -9.99 14.03 -5.62
N PRO A 274 -8.88 13.34 -5.25
CA PRO A 274 -8.72 11.92 -5.55
C PRO A 274 -9.85 11.08 -4.96
N VAL A 275 -10.22 11.34 -3.70
CA VAL A 275 -11.21 10.53 -2.96
C VAL A 275 -12.63 10.76 -3.46
N VAL A 276 -13.00 12.00 -3.77
CA VAL A 276 -14.39 12.38 -4.10
C VAL A 276 -14.70 12.27 -5.60
N VAL A 277 -13.68 12.39 -6.46
CA VAL A 277 -13.87 12.42 -7.92
C VAL A 277 -13.16 11.26 -8.60
N VAL A 278 -11.85 11.13 -8.40
CA VAL A 278 -11.03 10.16 -9.15
C VAL A 278 -11.38 8.72 -8.80
N TYR A 279 -11.44 8.38 -7.51
CA TYR A 279 -11.75 7.02 -7.06
C TYR A 279 -13.15 6.56 -7.47
N PRO A 280 -14.22 7.39 -7.36
CA PRO A 280 -15.53 7.04 -7.94
C PRO A 280 -15.50 6.80 -9.46
N ILE A 281 -14.72 7.57 -10.22
CA ILE A 281 -14.55 7.33 -11.67
C ILE A 281 -13.86 5.98 -11.91
N LEU A 282 -12.80 5.67 -11.17
CA LEU A 282 -12.12 4.38 -11.27
C LEU A 282 -13.04 3.22 -10.89
N LEU A 283 -13.83 3.36 -9.82
CA LEU A 283 -14.85 2.38 -9.43
C LEU A 283 -15.85 2.14 -10.57
N PHE A 284 -16.29 3.21 -11.24
CA PHE A 284 -17.16 3.08 -12.41
C PHE A 284 -16.48 2.35 -13.57
N ILE A 285 -15.22 2.69 -13.88
CA ILE A 285 -14.43 2.03 -14.93
C ILE A 285 -14.30 0.52 -14.64
N TYR A 286 -13.88 0.14 -13.42
CA TYR A 286 -13.75 -1.27 -13.05
C TYR A 286 -15.10 -1.99 -13.06
N SER A 287 -16.16 -1.34 -12.56
CA SER A 287 -17.51 -1.89 -12.58
C SER A 287 -17.99 -2.21 -13.99
N LYS A 288 -17.75 -1.32 -14.95
CA LYS A 288 -18.09 -1.56 -16.36
C LYS A 288 -17.17 -2.60 -17.01
N LYS A 289 -15.86 -2.55 -16.74
CA LYS A 289 -14.88 -3.48 -17.33
C LYS A 289 -15.11 -4.93 -16.90
N TYR A 290 -15.45 -5.13 -15.63
CA TYR A 290 -15.59 -6.46 -15.01
C TYR A 290 -17.04 -6.84 -14.67
N ASN A 291 -18.00 -6.07 -15.16
CA ASN A 291 -19.44 -6.30 -14.99
C ASN A 291 -19.86 -6.50 -13.53
N TRP A 292 -19.34 -5.67 -12.62
CA TRP A 292 -19.68 -5.75 -11.22
C TRP A 292 -21.16 -5.43 -10.98
N THR A 293 -21.84 -6.32 -10.27
CA THR A 293 -23.25 -6.22 -9.88
C THR A 293 -23.38 -6.48 -8.37
N ASN A 294 -24.59 -6.34 -7.81
CA ASN A 294 -24.90 -6.67 -6.42
C ASN A 294 -24.04 -5.96 -5.36
N TRP A 295 -23.74 -4.67 -5.57
CA TRP A 295 -22.93 -3.83 -4.68
C TRP A 295 -23.33 -3.91 -3.20
N LYS A 296 -24.64 -3.85 -2.92
CA LYS A 296 -25.15 -3.94 -1.55
C LYS A 296 -24.73 -5.26 -0.88
N GLU A 297 -24.86 -6.37 -1.58
CA GLU A 297 -24.50 -7.70 -1.07
C GLU A 297 -22.97 -7.85 -0.95
N LYS A 298 -22.21 -7.33 -1.91
CA LYS A 298 -20.75 -7.41 -1.92
C LYS A 298 -20.09 -6.56 -0.84
N LEU A 299 -20.67 -5.40 -0.49
CA LEU A 299 -20.08 -4.47 0.48
C LEU A 299 -20.71 -4.56 1.88
N THR A 300 -21.98 -4.92 1.98
CA THR A 300 -22.72 -4.91 3.27
C THR A 300 -23.42 -6.22 3.60
N GLY A 301 -23.35 -7.21 2.70
CA GLY A 301 -23.97 -8.51 2.90
C GLY A 301 -23.38 -9.30 4.08
N LYS A 302 -24.11 -10.34 4.49
CA LYS A 302 -23.64 -11.32 5.46
C LYS A 302 -22.65 -12.29 4.80
N ILE A 303 -21.82 -12.93 5.61
CA ILE A 303 -21.02 -14.08 5.16
C ILE A 303 -21.90 -15.32 5.19
N ASN A 304 -22.12 -15.96 4.04
CA ASN A 304 -22.91 -17.19 3.95
C ASN A 304 -22.00 -18.42 4.05
N LEU A 305 -22.07 -19.13 5.17
CA LEU A 305 -21.25 -20.32 5.43
C LEU A 305 -21.77 -21.60 4.74
N THR A 306 -22.98 -21.55 4.18
CA THR A 306 -23.72 -22.71 3.66
C THR A 306 -23.20 -23.25 2.32
N GLU A 307 -22.33 -22.51 1.61
CA GLU A 307 -21.75 -22.93 0.33
C GLU A 307 -20.38 -23.63 0.46
N LEU A 308 -19.79 -23.70 1.66
CA LEU A 308 -18.49 -24.35 1.88
C LEU A 308 -18.59 -25.86 2.15
N SER A 309 -19.81 -26.41 2.20
CA SER A 309 -20.10 -27.82 2.54
C SER A 309 -20.53 -28.69 1.35
N ASN A 310 -20.48 -28.19 0.11
CA ASN A 310 -20.79 -28.94 -1.10
C ASN A 310 -19.59 -29.03 -2.05
#